data_AF-A0A5C6DAF9-F1
#
_entry.id   AF-A0A5C6DAF9-F1
#
_cell.length_a   1.000
_cell.length_b   1.000
_cell.length_c   1.000
_cell.angle_alpha   90.00
_cell.angle_beta   90.00
_cell.angle_gamma   90.00
#
_symmetry.space_group_name_H-M   'P 1'
#
loop_
_entity.id
_entity.type
_entity.pdbx_description
1 polymer ?
#
loop_
_entity_poly.entity_id
_entity_poly.type
_entity_poly.pdbx_seq_one_letter_code
_entity_poly.pdbx_strand_id
1 'polypeptide(L)'
;MPTQDEIRKRFRSWLGDERYRNFVYRVPSSAEGTRLLFWQEREWERFVEENPDCQLDFAGIVDVFANCPEFGAFVRRTAYCELVKSWLHGDSMSVDELERQLGSNRTENRQQLESFGLGSKQWQRIKEQLQPGDKLYKFRSPPETWANMAGRAGIALVRDDKVIDTLVTALN
;
A
#
# COMPACT_ATOMS: atom_id res chain seq x y z
N MET A 1 -8.79 -23.97 -17.42
CA MET A 1 -8.24 -23.36 -16.20
C MET A 1 -9.37 -22.66 -15.46
N PRO A 2 -9.44 -22.80 -14.13
CA PRO A 2 -10.41 -22.08 -13.31
C PRO A 2 -10.18 -20.57 -13.40
N THR A 3 -11.25 -19.80 -13.26
CA THR A 3 -11.22 -18.33 -13.15
C THR A 3 -10.58 -17.89 -11.83
N GLN A 4 -10.14 -16.63 -11.74
CA GLN A 4 -9.58 -16.09 -10.49
C GLN A 4 -10.54 -16.24 -9.30
N ASP A 5 -11.84 -16.00 -9.52
CA ASP A 5 -12.86 -16.12 -8.46
C ASP A 5 -13.08 -17.57 -8.02
N GLU A 6 -13.03 -18.52 -8.94
CA GLU A 6 -13.10 -19.94 -8.60
C GLU A 6 -11.90 -20.39 -7.78
N ILE A 7 -10.68 -19.96 -8.16
CA ILE A 7 -9.46 -20.24 -7.39
C ILE A 7 -9.58 -19.65 -5.99
N ARG A 8 -9.99 -18.38 -5.86
CA ARG A 8 -10.18 -17.71 -4.56
C ARG A 8 -11.18 -18.47 -3.69
N LYS A 9 -12.33 -18.86 -4.23
CA LYS A 9 -13.39 -19.58 -3.50
C LYS A 9 -12.92 -20.96 -3.04
N ARG A 10 -12.29 -21.74 -3.92
CA ARG A 10 -11.75 -23.06 -3.58
C ARG A 10 -10.67 -22.96 -2.51
N PHE A 11 -9.71 -22.05 -2.69
CA PHE A 11 -8.63 -21.86 -1.73
C PHE A 11 -9.15 -21.38 -0.38
N ARG A 12 -10.13 -20.46 -0.35
CA ARG A 12 -10.80 -20.02 0.88
C ARG A 12 -11.51 -21.18 1.59
N SER A 13 -12.26 -21.99 0.86
CA SER A 13 -12.96 -23.15 1.41
C SER A 13 -11.99 -24.18 1.98
N TRP A 14 -10.83 -24.36 1.36
CA TRP A 14 -9.81 -25.31 1.79
C TRP A 14 -9.02 -24.80 3.02
N LEU A 15 -8.57 -23.55 2.98
CA LEU A 15 -7.70 -22.96 4.01
C LEU A 15 -8.47 -22.50 5.25
N GLY A 16 -9.76 -22.20 5.11
CA GLY A 16 -10.60 -21.57 6.12
C GLY A 16 -10.49 -20.04 6.13
N ASP A 17 -11.56 -19.37 6.56
CA ASP A 17 -11.74 -17.91 6.41
C ASP A 17 -10.63 -17.07 7.05
N GLU A 18 -10.26 -17.38 8.30
CA GLU A 18 -9.25 -16.59 9.03
C GLU A 18 -7.87 -16.70 8.37
N ARG A 19 -7.44 -17.92 8.05
CA ARG A 19 -6.16 -18.15 7.39
C ARG A 19 -6.14 -17.63 5.96
N TYR A 20 -7.24 -17.75 5.23
CA TYR A 20 -7.41 -17.15 3.91
C TYR A 20 -7.25 -15.63 3.97
N ARG A 21 -7.93 -14.97 4.91
CA ARG A 21 -7.79 -13.52 5.13
C ARG A 21 -6.34 -13.14 5.39
N ASN A 22 -5.65 -13.87 6.28
CA ASN A 22 -4.24 -13.63 6.57
C ASN A 22 -3.34 -13.87 5.37
N PHE A 23 -3.64 -14.88 4.53
CA PHE A 23 -2.91 -15.17 3.32
C PHE A 23 -3.01 -13.99 2.36
N VAL A 24 -4.24 -13.63 1.98
CA VAL A 24 -4.51 -12.54 1.03
C VAL A 24 -3.92 -11.22 1.53
N TYR A 25 -4.04 -10.94 2.83
CA TYR A 25 -3.47 -9.74 3.46
C TYR A 25 -1.95 -9.66 3.30
N ARG A 26 -1.24 -10.78 3.21
CA ARG A 26 0.24 -10.80 3.12
C ARG A 26 0.74 -10.96 1.70
N VAL A 27 -0.12 -11.23 0.72
CA VAL A 27 0.28 -11.26 -0.71
C VAL A 27 0.77 -9.86 -1.12
N PRO A 28 1.95 -9.76 -1.76
CA PRO A 28 2.48 -8.48 -2.22
C PRO A 28 1.63 -7.93 -3.37
N SER A 29 1.69 -6.62 -3.57
CA SER A 29 0.96 -5.94 -4.66
C SER A 29 1.60 -6.11 -6.03
N SER A 30 2.83 -6.63 -6.11
CA SER A 30 3.58 -6.87 -7.34
C SER A 30 4.45 -8.12 -7.20
N ALA A 31 4.70 -8.79 -8.31
CA ALA A 31 5.59 -9.95 -8.39
C ALA A 31 7.09 -9.56 -8.47
N GLU A 32 7.41 -8.26 -8.58
CA GLU A 32 8.79 -7.80 -8.71
C GLU A 32 9.52 -7.76 -7.36
N GLY A 33 10.66 -8.45 -7.27
CA GLY A 33 11.61 -8.31 -6.16
C GLY A 33 11.12 -8.77 -4.79
N THR A 34 10.00 -9.50 -4.73
CA THR A 34 9.43 -10.05 -3.50
C THR A 34 9.03 -11.52 -3.70
N ARG A 35 8.72 -12.21 -2.60
CA ARG A 35 8.19 -13.58 -2.59
C ARG A 35 7.10 -13.69 -1.54
N LEU A 36 6.33 -14.76 -1.62
CA LEU A 36 5.42 -15.16 -0.55
C LEU A 36 6.20 -15.46 0.73
N LEU A 37 5.54 -15.32 1.89
CA LEU A 37 6.10 -15.83 3.14
C LEU A 37 6.15 -17.36 3.08
N PHE A 38 7.12 -17.95 3.78
CA PHE A 38 7.31 -19.41 3.79
C PHE A 38 6.02 -20.20 4.07
N TRP A 39 5.21 -19.76 5.03
CA TRP A 39 3.95 -20.44 5.34
C TRP A 39 2.91 -20.28 4.22
N GLN A 40 2.90 -19.16 3.49
CA GLN A 40 2.01 -18.97 2.34
C GLN A 40 2.42 -19.89 1.19
N GLU A 41 3.73 -20.00 0.92
CA GLU A 41 4.26 -20.95 -0.07
C GLU A 41 3.82 -22.38 0.26
N ARG A 42 4.01 -22.81 1.51
CA ARG A 42 3.64 -24.16 1.97
C ARG A 42 2.15 -24.46 1.88
N GLU A 43 1.28 -23.52 2.27
CA GLU A 43 -0.17 -23.72 2.19
C GLU A 43 -0.64 -23.72 0.72
N TRP A 44 -0.02 -22.90 -0.14
CA TRP A 44 -0.31 -22.89 -1.58
C TRP A 44 0.11 -24.21 -2.25
N GLU A 45 1.32 -24.70 -1.96
CA GLU A 45 1.82 -25.97 -2.47
C GLU A 45 0.88 -27.14 -2.12
N ARG A 46 0.46 -27.25 -0.86
CA ARG A 46 -0.50 -28.28 -0.41
C ARG A 46 -1.85 -28.17 -1.09
N PHE A 47 -2.35 -26.94 -1.25
CA PHE A 47 -3.60 -26.72 -1.97
C PHE A 47 -3.50 -27.19 -3.44
N VAL A 48 -2.37 -26.90 -4.11
CA VAL A 48 -2.13 -27.32 -5.50
C VAL A 48 -1.95 -28.83 -5.62
N GLU A 49 -1.35 -29.50 -4.63
CA GLU A 49 -1.27 -30.97 -4.58
C GLU A 49 -2.67 -31.61 -4.63
N GLU A 50 -3.65 -31.01 -3.96
CA GLU A 50 -5.06 -31.45 -3.97
C GLU A 50 -5.88 -30.88 -5.15
N ASN A 51 -5.42 -29.78 -5.75
CA ASN A 51 -6.12 -29.04 -6.81
C ASN A 51 -5.15 -28.67 -7.95
N PRO A 52 -4.64 -29.65 -8.72
CA PRO A 52 -3.59 -29.42 -9.71
C PRO A 52 -4.01 -28.50 -10.86
N ASP A 53 -5.32 -28.37 -11.13
CA ASP A 53 -5.86 -27.43 -12.11
C ASP A 53 -5.73 -25.95 -11.70
N CYS A 54 -5.42 -25.69 -10.42
CA CYS A 54 -5.21 -24.36 -9.85
C CYS A 54 -3.72 -23.96 -9.77
N GLN A 55 -2.81 -24.73 -10.38
CA GLN A 55 -1.38 -24.44 -10.34
C GLN A 55 -1.09 -23.08 -11.00
N LEU A 56 -0.47 -22.19 -10.22
CA LEU A 56 -0.02 -20.86 -10.66
C LEU A 56 1.43 -20.66 -10.24
N ASP A 57 2.17 -19.92 -11.06
CA ASP A 57 3.45 -19.34 -10.64
C ASP A 57 3.23 -18.15 -9.68
N PHE A 58 4.31 -17.58 -9.18
CA PHE A 58 4.22 -16.47 -8.24
C PHE A 58 3.49 -15.25 -8.82
N ALA A 59 3.70 -14.95 -10.10
CA ALA A 59 3.02 -13.84 -10.77
C ALA A 59 1.51 -14.07 -10.86
N GLY A 60 1.08 -15.30 -11.18
CA GLY A 60 -0.32 -15.70 -11.18
C GLY A 60 -0.96 -15.63 -9.79
N ILE A 61 -0.24 -16.03 -8.73
CA ILE A 61 -0.71 -15.89 -7.34
C ILE A 61 -0.92 -14.41 -7.00
N VAL A 62 0.04 -13.55 -7.33
CA VAL A 62 -0.09 -12.10 -7.11
C VAL A 62 -1.30 -11.54 -7.86
N ASP A 63 -1.47 -11.87 -9.13
CA ASP A 63 -2.61 -11.41 -9.94
C ASP A 63 -3.96 -11.83 -9.34
N VAL A 64 -4.07 -13.09 -8.89
CA VAL A 64 -5.29 -13.63 -8.29
C VAL A 64 -5.55 -13.03 -6.90
N PHE A 65 -4.55 -12.90 -6.03
CA PHE A 65 -4.84 -12.57 -4.62
C PHE A 65 -4.58 -11.10 -4.27
N ALA A 66 -3.68 -10.38 -4.93
CA ALA A 66 -3.43 -8.97 -4.64
C ALA A 66 -4.64 -8.08 -4.98
N ASN A 67 -5.42 -8.48 -5.98
CA ASN A 67 -6.65 -7.83 -6.44
C ASN A 67 -7.92 -8.38 -5.79
N CYS A 68 -7.81 -9.20 -4.74
CA CYS A 68 -8.97 -9.72 -4.03
C CYS A 68 -9.84 -8.57 -3.49
N PRO A 69 -11.15 -8.52 -3.82
CA PRO A 69 -12.02 -7.39 -3.49
C PRO A 69 -12.35 -7.26 -2.00
N GLU A 70 -12.09 -8.30 -1.20
CA GLU A 70 -12.36 -8.30 0.24
C GLU A 70 -11.12 -7.88 1.07
N PHE A 71 -9.94 -8.40 0.72
CA PHE A 71 -8.75 -8.31 1.58
C PHE A 71 -7.45 -8.00 0.82
N GLY A 72 -7.51 -7.88 -0.50
CA GLY A 72 -6.34 -7.71 -1.36
C GLY A 72 -5.55 -6.44 -1.04
N ALA A 73 -4.32 -6.39 -1.52
CA ALA A 73 -3.45 -5.23 -1.39
C ALA A 73 -4.11 -3.94 -1.92
N PHE A 74 -4.90 -4.05 -3.00
CA PHE A 74 -5.62 -2.92 -3.57
C PHE A 74 -6.73 -2.37 -2.65
N VAL A 75 -7.50 -3.23 -2.00
CA VAL A 75 -8.57 -2.84 -1.06
C VAL A 75 -7.97 -2.06 0.11
N ARG A 76 -6.84 -2.54 0.65
CA ARG A 76 -6.12 -1.84 1.73
C ARG A 76 -5.65 -0.47 1.29
N ARG A 77 -5.09 -0.36 0.09
CA ARG A 77 -4.65 0.92 -0.48
C ARG A 77 -5.83 1.87 -0.59
N THR A 78 -6.96 1.42 -1.12
CA THR A 78 -8.18 2.24 -1.27
C THR A 78 -8.69 2.72 0.08
N ALA A 79 -8.87 1.83 1.06
CA ALA A 79 -9.34 2.20 2.40
C ALA A 79 -8.37 3.19 3.10
N TYR A 80 -7.07 2.99 2.91
CA TYR A 80 -6.06 3.92 3.41
C TYR A 80 -6.12 5.29 2.71
N CYS A 81 -6.28 5.32 1.39
CA CYS A 81 -6.43 6.56 0.62
C CYS A 81 -7.67 7.36 1.05
N GLU A 82 -8.81 6.69 1.27
CA GLU A 82 -10.02 7.35 1.80
C GLU A 82 -9.81 7.87 3.22
N LEU A 83 -9.13 7.12 4.07
CA LEU A 83 -8.78 7.56 5.41
C LEU A 83 -7.87 8.80 5.37
N VAL A 84 -6.83 8.79 4.54
CA VAL A 84 -5.93 9.94 4.35
C VAL A 84 -6.67 11.13 3.75
N LYS A 85 -7.63 10.91 2.86
CA LYS A 85 -8.50 11.97 2.32
C LYS A 85 -9.21 12.73 3.44
N SER A 86 -9.70 12.02 4.46
CA SER A 86 -10.33 12.64 5.64
C SER A 86 -9.36 13.44 6.53
N TRP A 87 -8.06 13.32 6.31
CA TRP A 87 -6.99 13.97 7.09
C TRP A 87 -6.28 15.09 6.33
N LEU A 88 -6.69 15.36 5.08
CA LEU A 88 -6.18 16.47 4.28
C LEU A 88 -6.58 17.79 4.95
N HIS A 89 -5.63 18.71 5.01
CA HIS A 89 -5.86 20.03 5.59
C HIS A 89 -5.02 21.09 4.91
N GLY A 90 -5.52 22.33 4.94
CA GLY A 90 -4.89 23.48 4.31
C GLY A 90 -5.06 23.49 2.79
N ASP A 91 -4.34 24.42 2.16
CA ASP A 91 -4.35 24.60 0.71
C ASP A 91 -3.45 23.59 0.00
N SER A 92 -3.75 23.34 -1.28
CA SER A 92 -2.88 22.55 -2.14
C SER A 92 -1.54 23.24 -2.32
N MET A 93 -0.46 22.47 -2.28
CA MET A 93 0.91 22.95 -2.40
C MET A 93 1.49 22.62 -3.77
N SER A 94 2.45 23.44 -4.22
CA SER A 94 3.25 23.12 -5.39
C SER A 94 4.39 22.15 -5.04
N VAL A 95 4.93 21.49 -6.07
CA VAL A 95 6.13 20.64 -5.94
C VAL A 95 7.28 21.45 -5.36
N ASP A 96 7.55 22.66 -5.89
CA ASP A 96 8.63 23.52 -5.43
C ASP A 96 8.48 23.94 -3.96
N GLU A 97 7.26 24.23 -3.52
CA GLU A 97 7.00 24.60 -2.14
C GLU A 97 7.25 23.43 -1.20
N LEU A 98 6.81 22.22 -1.58
CA LEU A 98 7.08 21.01 -0.84
C LEU A 98 8.57 20.69 -0.79
N GLU A 99 9.28 20.77 -1.91
CA GLU A 99 10.72 20.53 -1.97
C GLU A 99 11.49 21.55 -1.12
N ARG A 100 11.05 22.82 -1.07
CA ARG A 100 11.62 23.82 -0.14
C ARG A 100 11.37 23.45 1.32
N GLN A 101 10.14 23.14 1.71
CA GLN A 101 9.83 22.83 3.10
C GLN A 101 10.53 21.54 3.58
N LEU A 102 10.53 20.54 2.72
CA LEU A 102 11.19 19.27 2.98
C LEU A 102 12.73 19.44 2.97
N GLY A 103 13.26 20.32 2.12
CA GLY A 103 14.69 20.69 2.08
C GLY A 103 15.15 21.58 3.24
N SER A 104 14.27 22.37 3.86
CA SER A 104 14.58 23.28 4.97
C SER A 104 14.65 22.59 6.34
N ASN A 105 14.07 21.40 6.52
CA ASN A 105 14.18 20.60 7.76
C ASN A 105 15.56 19.90 7.94
N ARG A 106 16.62 20.44 7.32
CA ARG A 106 17.94 19.80 7.17
C ARG A 106 18.82 19.76 8.44
N THR A 107 18.45 20.42 9.54
CA THR A 107 19.43 20.70 10.60
C THR A 107 19.47 19.71 11.77
N GLU A 108 18.48 18.84 12.00
CA GLU A 108 18.52 17.98 13.22
C GLU A 108 18.26 16.48 13.05
N ASN A 109 17.90 15.95 11.87
CA ASN A 109 17.66 14.50 11.76
C ASN A 109 17.96 13.89 10.38
N ARG A 110 19.22 14.01 9.95
CA ARG A 110 19.72 13.51 8.66
C ARG A 110 19.55 11.98 8.49
N GLN A 111 19.73 11.20 9.56
CA GLN A 111 19.55 9.73 9.51
C GLN A 111 18.08 9.30 9.46
N GLN A 112 17.15 10.06 10.06
CA GLN A 112 15.71 9.76 9.96
C GLN A 112 15.13 10.21 8.61
N LEU A 113 15.48 11.39 8.11
CA LEU A 113 14.94 11.91 6.83
C LEU A 113 15.42 11.12 5.60
N GLU A 114 16.62 10.54 5.63
CA GLU A 114 17.09 9.59 4.61
C GLU A 114 16.35 8.25 4.67
N SER A 115 15.85 7.86 5.85
CA SER A 115 14.91 6.73 6.00
C SER A 115 13.46 7.07 5.62
N PHE A 116 13.07 8.36 5.58
CA PHE A 116 11.65 8.77 5.55
C PHE A 116 11.21 9.68 4.39
N GLY A 117 11.98 9.94 3.33
CA GLY A 117 11.28 10.33 2.10
C GLY A 117 11.96 11.11 0.98
N LEU A 118 12.96 11.95 1.23
CA LEU A 118 13.33 12.96 0.21
C LEU A 118 14.33 12.50 -0.85
N GLY A 119 15.25 11.62 -0.46
CA GLY A 119 16.04 10.80 -1.40
C GLY A 119 15.39 9.44 -1.66
N SER A 120 14.20 9.21 -1.11
CA SER A 120 13.56 7.89 -1.15
C SER A 120 12.94 7.65 -2.52
N LYS A 121 12.95 6.38 -2.94
CA LYS A 121 12.23 5.92 -4.14
C LYS A 121 10.73 6.32 -4.12
N GLN A 122 10.15 6.62 -2.96
CA GLN A 122 8.74 7.00 -2.84
C GLN A 122 8.48 8.44 -3.31
N TRP A 123 9.32 9.42 -2.98
CA TRP A 123 9.12 10.79 -3.49
C TRP A 123 9.30 10.87 -5.00
N GLN A 124 10.31 10.17 -5.54
CA GLN A 124 10.50 10.07 -6.98
C GLN A 124 9.29 9.42 -7.66
N ARG A 125 8.74 8.35 -7.07
CA ARG A 125 7.50 7.73 -7.56
C ARG A 125 6.30 8.67 -7.56
N ILE A 126 6.14 9.53 -6.56
CA ILE A 126 5.07 10.55 -6.57
C ILE A 126 5.30 11.53 -7.72
N LYS A 127 6.53 11.99 -7.92
CA LYS A 127 6.87 12.91 -9.02
C LYS A 127 6.63 12.30 -10.40
N GLU A 128 7.01 11.04 -10.59
CA GLU A 128 6.77 10.29 -11.83
C GLU A 128 5.27 10.10 -12.13
N GLN A 129 4.41 10.11 -11.11
CA GLN A 129 2.96 9.99 -11.25
C GLN A 129 2.24 11.31 -11.51
N LEU A 130 2.91 12.47 -11.34
CA LEU A 130 2.27 13.78 -11.47
C LEU A 130 1.75 14.02 -12.88
N GLN A 131 0.52 14.52 -12.96
CA GLN A 131 -0.17 14.91 -14.19
C GLN A 131 -0.71 16.34 -14.06
N PRO A 132 -0.95 17.04 -15.19
CA PRO A 132 -1.63 18.33 -15.15
C PRO A 132 -2.99 18.23 -14.45
N GLY A 133 -3.23 19.11 -13.47
CA GLY A 133 -4.45 19.12 -12.65
C GLY A 133 -4.32 18.40 -11.30
N ASP A 134 -3.24 17.65 -11.08
CA ASP A 134 -2.94 17.05 -9.79
C ASP A 134 -2.65 18.11 -8.72
N LYS A 135 -2.98 17.76 -7.48
CA LYS A 135 -2.75 18.58 -6.30
C LYS A 135 -1.98 17.80 -5.26
N LEU A 136 -1.08 18.47 -4.55
CA LEU A 136 -0.40 17.90 -3.39
C LEU A 136 -0.95 18.52 -2.13
N TYR A 137 -1.29 17.69 -1.14
CA TYR A 137 -1.81 18.14 0.15
C TYR A 137 -1.00 17.57 1.29
N LYS A 138 -0.92 18.31 2.40
CA LYS A 138 -0.49 17.73 3.67
C LYS A 138 -1.63 16.96 4.31
N PHE A 139 -1.28 15.87 4.96
CA PHE A 139 -2.21 15.11 5.79
C PHE A 139 -1.62 14.84 7.16
N ARG A 140 -2.49 14.76 8.16
CA ARG A 140 -2.14 14.43 9.54
C ARG A 140 -3.33 13.76 10.19
N SER A 141 -3.08 12.54 10.66
CA SER A 141 -4.06 11.78 11.43
C SER A 141 -4.49 12.50 12.73
N PRO A 142 -5.71 12.23 13.24
CA PRO A 142 -6.26 12.89 14.42
C PRO A 142 -5.38 12.74 15.67
N PRO A 143 -5.38 13.71 16.60
CA PRO A 143 -4.55 13.68 17.81
C PRO A 143 -4.68 12.40 18.63
N GLU A 144 -5.85 11.77 18.64
CA GLU A 144 -6.13 10.52 19.35
C GLU A 144 -5.26 9.37 18.81
N THR A 145 -5.00 9.33 17.51
CA THR A 145 -4.12 8.30 16.92
C THR A 145 -2.67 8.50 17.34
N TRP A 146 -2.22 9.75 17.49
CA TRP A 146 -0.88 10.07 18.00
C TRP A 146 -0.73 9.66 19.45
N ALA A 147 -1.73 9.93 20.30
CA ALA A 147 -1.73 9.52 21.70
C ALA A 147 -1.63 7.99 21.89
N ASN A 148 -2.09 7.22 20.89
CA ASN A 148 -2.07 5.75 20.89
C ASN A 148 -0.90 5.14 20.10
N MET A 149 0.16 5.90 19.80
CA MET A 149 1.32 5.45 19.01
C MET A 149 0.94 4.85 17.63
N ALA A 150 -0.07 5.44 17.01
CA ALA A 150 -0.55 5.08 15.67
C ALA A 150 -0.64 6.32 14.75
N GLY A 151 0.03 7.41 15.16
CA GLY A 151 0.01 8.70 14.48
C GLY A 151 0.79 8.65 13.17
N ARG A 152 0.22 9.26 12.13
CA ARG A 152 0.82 9.42 10.81
C ARG A 152 0.62 10.83 10.28
N ALA A 153 1.63 11.38 9.61
CA ALA A 153 1.53 12.59 8.80
C ALA A 153 2.41 12.49 7.56
N GLY A 154 2.08 13.27 6.54
CA GLY A 154 2.78 13.21 5.27
C GLY A 154 2.17 14.06 4.17
N ILE A 155 2.52 13.72 2.94
CA ILE A 155 2.05 14.35 1.71
C ILE A 155 1.17 13.36 0.95
N ALA A 156 0.05 13.83 0.41
CA ALA A 156 -0.85 13.08 -0.44
C ALA A 156 -0.88 13.69 -1.84
N LEU A 157 -0.77 12.84 -2.86
CA LEU A 157 -1.06 13.18 -4.25
C LEU A 157 -2.55 12.96 -4.51
N VAL A 158 -3.24 14.02 -4.93
CA VAL A 158 -4.69 14.03 -5.16
C VAL A 158 -4.99 14.37 -6.62
N ARG A 159 -5.81 13.54 -7.27
CA ARG A 159 -6.32 13.71 -8.63
C ARG A 159 -7.82 13.51 -8.62
N ASP A 160 -8.57 14.41 -9.24
CA ASP A 160 -10.04 14.34 -9.30
C ASP A 160 -10.69 14.07 -7.92
N ASP A 161 -10.21 14.78 -6.90
CA ASP A 161 -10.65 14.63 -5.49
C ASP A 161 -10.40 13.23 -4.89
N LYS A 162 -9.47 12.44 -5.44
CA LYS A 162 -9.08 11.12 -4.92
C LYS A 162 -7.60 11.09 -4.57
N VAL A 163 -7.27 10.53 -3.41
CA VAL A 163 -5.86 10.28 -3.04
C VAL A 163 -5.33 9.12 -3.87
N ILE A 164 -4.33 9.40 -4.70
CA ILE A 164 -3.69 8.44 -5.60
C ILE A 164 -2.50 7.76 -4.92
N ASP A 165 -1.68 8.56 -4.22
CA ASP A 165 -0.50 8.07 -3.52
C ASP A 165 -0.18 8.95 -2.32
N THR A 166 0.67 8.45 -1.42
CA THR A 166 1.05 9.14 -0.19
C THR A 166 2.51 8.92 0.13
N LEU A 167 3.17 9.97 0.63
CA LEU A 167 4.49 9.89 1.25
C LEU A 167 4.33 10.20 2.74
N VAL A 168 4.53 9.19 3.59
CA VAL A 168 4.54 9.38 5.04
C VAL A 168 5.87 10.00 5.46
N THR A 169 5.83 11.17 6.08
CA THR A 169 7.03 11.90 6.53
C THR A 169 7.19 11.90 8.05
N ALA A 170 6.15 11.50 8.79
CA ALA A 170 6.21 11.33 10.23
C ALA A 170 5.31 10.18 10.68
N LEU A 171 5.80 9.42 11.65
CA LEU A 171 5.13 8.33 12.34
C LEU A 171 5.34 8.49 13.85
N ASN A 172 4.37 8.07 14.65
CA ASN A 172 4.51 7.86 16.08
C ASN A 172 4.29 6.39 16.41
#